data_AF-A0ABD1PN46-F1
#
_entry.id   AF-A0ABD1PN46-F1
#
_cell.length_a   1.000
_cell.length_b   1.000
_cell.length_c   1.000
_cell.angle_alpha   90.00
_cell.angle_beta   90.00
_cell.angle_gamma   90.00
#
_symmetry.space_group_name_H-M   'P 1'
#
loop_
_entity.id
_entity.type
_entity.pdbx_description
1 polymer ?
#
loop_
_entity_poly.entity_id
_entity_poly.type
_entity_poly.pdbx_seq_one_letter_code
_entity_poly.pdbx_strand_id
1 'polypeptide(L)'
;MVPLKSNAFTLLLISLLATSAVVLAANIPLGSTLYASDPNSKWTSPNGTTLSFISDPVDPTSGVSLFAAITFNSIPIWKAGGSSASVNSSAILRLVASGDL
;
A
#
# COMPACT_ATOMS: atom_id res chain seq x y z
N MET A 1 -22.35 -3.74 -44.88
CA MET A 1 -22.34 -3.96 -43.41
C MET A 1 -22.73 -5.40 -43.14
N VAL A 2 -21.84 -6.21 -42.57
CA VAL A 2 -22.12 -7.62 -42.23
C VAL A 2 -22.52 -7.66 -40.75
N PRO A 3 -23.69 -8.23 -40.38
CA PRO A 3 -24.08 -8.35 -38.99
C PRO A 3 -23.23 -9.44 -38.30
N LEU A 4 -22.49 -9.08 -37.25
CA LEU A 4 -21.85 -10.08 -36.39
C LEU A 4 -22.94 -10.84 -35.61
N LYS A 5 -23.06 -12.15 -35.85
CA LYS A 5 -23.86 -13.05 -35.01
C LYS A 5 -23.04 -13.42 -33.77
N SER A 6 -23.38 -12.83 -32.63
CA SER A 6 -22.79 -13.14 -31.33
C SER A 6 -23.26 -14.52 -30.84
N ASN A 7 -22.32 -15.44 -30.59
CA ASN A 7 -22.61 -16.77 -30.03
C ASN A 7 -22.56 -16.71 -28.49
N ALA A 8 -23.35 -17.55 -27.79
CA ALA A 8 -23.43 -17.54 -26.32
C ALA A 8 -22.06 -17.76 -25.65
N PHE A 9 -21.21 -18.59 -26.25
CA PHE A 9 -19.83 -18.78 -25.82
C PHE A 9 -18.99 -17.50 -25.93
N THR A 10 -19.18 -16.72 -27.01
CA THR A 10 -18.50 -15.43 -27.20
C THR A 10 -18.93 -14.42 -26.15
N LEU A 11 -20.21 -14.39 -25.78
CA LEU A 11 -20.73 -13.53 -24.70
C LEU A 11 -20.19 -13.93 -23.33
N LEU A 12 -20.12 -15.23 -23.04
CA LEU A 12 -19.52 -15.75 -21.81
C LEU A 12 -18.04 -15.36 -21.71
N LEU A 13 -17.30 -15.50 -22.81
CA LEU A 13 -15.88 -15.15 -22.85
C LEU A 13 -15.68 -13.64 -22.63
N ILE A 14 -16.48 -12.78 -23.27
CA ILE A 14 -16.44 -11.32 -23.07
C ILE A 14 -16.80 -10.95 -21.62
N SER A 15 -17.78 -11.62 -21.02
CA SER A 15 -18.15 -11.44 -19.60
C SER A 15 -17.01 -11.82 -18.66
N LEU A 16 -16.30 -12.93 -18.94
CA LEU A 16 -15.18 -13.39 -18.12
C LEU A 16 -13.96 -12.45 -18.25
N LEU A 17 -13.69 -11.94 -19.45
CA LEU A 17 -12.65 -10.92 -19.65
C LEU A 17 -13.04 -9.54 -19.07
N ALA A 18 -14.32 -9.20 -19.02
CA ALA A 18 -14.79 -7.96 -18.40
C ALA A 18 -14.73 -7.99 -16.86
N THR A 19 -14.72 -9.18 -16.26
CA THR A 19 -14.69 -9.39 -14.80
C THR A 19 -13.29 -9.65 -14.25
N SER A 20 -12.26 -9.78 -15.10
CA SER A 20 -10.88 -9.76 -14.63
C SER A 20 -10.55 -8.36 -14.11
N ALA A 21 -10.79 -8.14 -12.82
CA ALA A 21 -10.38 -6.93 -12.14
C ALA A 21 -8.88 -6.75 -12.37
N VAL A 22 -8.50 -5.66 -13.03
CA VAL A 22 -7.10 -5.26 -13.14
C VAL A 22 -6.62 -5.00 -11.72
N VAL A 23 -5.80 -5.91 -11.18
CA VAL A 23 -5.10 -5.66 -9.91
C VAL A 23 -4.07 -4.58 -10.21
N LEU A 24 -4.47 -3.33 -10.02
CA LEU A 24 -3.56 -2.20 -10.09
C LEU A 24 -2.67 -2.29 -8.85
N ALA A 25 -1.39 -2.57 -9.06
CA ALA A 25 -0.38 -2.36 -8.04
C ALA A 25 -0.12 -0.86 -7.94
N ALA A 26 0.02 -0.32 -6.72
CA ALA A 26 0.58 1.02 -6.58
C ALA A 26 2.08 0.93 -6.85
N ASN A 27 2.56 1.68 -7.85
CA ASN A 27 3.98 1.86 -8.06
C ASN A 27 4.53 2.87 -7.05
N ILE A 28 5.60 2.50 -6.37
CA ILE A 28 6.42 3.43 -5.58
C ILE A 28 7.56 3.88 -6.50
N PRO A 29 7.65 5.17 -6.87
CA PRO A 29 8.74 5.66 -7.71
C PRO A 29 10.10 5.48 -7.02
N LEU A 30 11.14 5.12 -7.76
CA LEU A 30 12.51 5.12 -7.27
C LEU A 30 12.88 6.53 -6.76
N GLY A 31 13.58 6.60 -5.64
CA GLY A 31 13.92 7.85 -4.93
C GLY A 31 12.83 8.35 -3.96
N SER A 32 11.66 7.71 -3.92
CA SER A 32 10.58 8.12 -3.01
C SER A 32 10.94 7.87 -1.54
N THR A 33 10.51 8.78 -0.68
CA THR A 33 10.79 8.72 0.77
C THR A 33 9.51 8.91 1.57
N LEU A 34 9.30 8.07 2.58
CA LEU A 34 8.34 8.30 3.66
C LEU A 34 9.06 8.96 4.83
N TYR A 35 8.44 9.97 5.43
CA TYR A 35 8.97 10.70 6.58
C TYR A 35 8.13 10.42 7.81
N ALA A 36 8.76 9.97 8.90
CA ALA A 36 8.06 9.68 10.14
C ALA A 36 7.45 10.94 10.81
N SER A 37 7.98 12.12 10.50
CA SER A 37 7.49 13.41 10.97
C SER A 37 6.26 13.93 10.21
N ASP A 38 5.92 13.34 9.05
CA ASP A 38 4.79 13.79 8.22
C ASP A 38 3.66 12.73 8.24
N PRO A 39 2.53 12.99 8.93
CA PRO A 39 1.40 12.04 8.99
C PRO A 39 0.68 11.86 7.64
N ASN A 40 0.96 12.72 6.66
CA ASN A 40 0.42 12.56 5.31
C ASN A 40 1.34 11.72 4.41
N SER A 41 2.57 11.45 4.84
CA SER A 41 3.54 10.66 4.11
C SER A 41 3.15 9.18 4.12
N LYS A 42 2.64 8.72 2.97
CA LYS A 42 2.16 7.34 2.80
C LYS A 42 2.28 6.86 1.36
N TRP A 43 2.47 5.56 1.20
CA TRP A 43 2.26 4.88 -0.08
C TRP A 43 0.98 4.05 0.01
N THR A 44 -0.01 4.41 -0.81
CA THR A 44 -1.35 3.83 -0.78
C THR A 44 -1.58 2.95 -2.00
N SER A 45 -2.01 1.71 -1.79
CA SER A 45 -2.46 0.84 -2.86
C SER A 45 -3.89 1.18 -3.30
N PRO A 46 -4.31 0.79 -4.52
CA PRO A 46 -5.64 1.10 -5.03
C PRO A 46 -6.81 0.52 -4.20
N ASN A 47 -6.55 -0.51 -3.40
CA ASN A 47 -7.53 -1.10 -2.47
C ASN A 47 -7.55 -0.44 -1.09
N GLY A 48 -6.80 0.66 -0.88
CA GLY A 48 -6.79 1.43 0.37
C GLY A 48 -5.86 0.88 1.46
N THR A 49 -5.06 -0.16 1.20
CA THR A 49 -3.94 -0.53 2.08
C THR A 49 -2.85 0.55 1.99
N THR A 50 -2.20 0.88 3.12
CA THR A 50 -1.21 1.96 3.19
C THR A 50 0.06 1.50 3.89
N LEU A 51 1.24 1.86 3.35
CA LEU A 51 2.50 1.84 4.07
C LEU A 51 2.80 3.25 4.58
N SER A 52 2.94 3.41 5.90
CA SER A 52 3.21 4.70 6.54
C SER A 52 3.85 4.50 7.92
N PHE A 53 4.30 5.59 8.54
CA PHE A 53 4.67 5.57 9.96
C PHE A 53 3.42 5.74 10.83
N ILE A 54 3.23 4.86 11.80
CA ILE A 54 2.13 4.91 12.78
C ILE A 54 2.69 4.94 14.20
N SER A 55 1.96 5.56 15.12
CA SER A 55 2.23 5.42 16.57
C SER A 55 1.68 4.09 17.08
N ASP A 56 2.26 3.53 18.15
CA ASP A 56 1.68 2.34 18.79
C ASP A 56 0.30 2.67 19.39
N PRO A 57 -0.78 1.97 18.99
CA PRO A 57 -2.10 2.21 19.56
C PRO A 57 -2.23 1.76 21.03
N VAL A 58 -1.30 0.97 21.56
CA VAL A 58 -1.38 0.42 22.93
C VAL A 58 -0.91 1.42 23.99
N ASP A 59 -0.02 2.36 23.65
CA ASP A 59 0.42 3.40 24.58
C ASP A 59 0.65 4.75 23.86
N PRO A 60 -0.33 5.66 23.90
CA PRO A 60 -0.22 6.99 23.30
C PRO A 60 0.67 7.95 24.13
N THR A 61 1.21 7.51 25.27
CA THR A 61 1.97 8.34 26.22
C THR A 61 3.46 8.00 26.34
N SER A 62 3.88 6.78 25.95
CA SER A 62 5.31 6.49 25.79
C SER A 62 5.82 7.22 24.55
N GLY A 63 6.85 8.05 24.74
CA GLY A 63 7.37 8.99 23.75
C GLY A 63 7.35 8.46 22.32
N VAL A 64 6.84 9.30 21.40
CA VAL A 64 6.39 9.02 20.01
C VAL A 64 7.18 7.88 19.34
N SER A 65 6.82 6.65 19.69
CA SER A 65 7.42 5.44 19.15
C SER A 65 6.64 5.13 17.88
N LEU A 66 7.32 5.35 16.76
CA LEU A 66 6.76 5.19 15.43
C LEU A 66 7.20 3.87 14.85
N PHE A 67 6.35 3.29 14.02
CA PHE A 67 6.63 2.05 13.31
C PHE A 67 6.28 2.25 11.85
N ALA A 68 7.18 1.88 10.94
CA ALA A 68 6.80 1.67 9.56
C ALA A 68 5.87 0.46 9.51
N ALA A 69 4.63 0.66 9.06
CA ALA A 69 3.58 -0.35 9.14
C ALA A 69 2.70 -0.35 7.91
N ILE A 70 2.19 -1.53 7.58
CA ILE A 70 1.13 -1.72 6.60
C ILE A 70 -0.20 -1.72 7.34
N THR A 71 -1.11 -0.84 6.91
CA THR A 71 -2.42 -0.64 7.54
C THR A 71 -3.53 -0.84 6.52
N PHE A 72 -4.57 -1.59 6.89
CA PHE A 72 -5.79 -1.75 6.11
C PHE A 72 -6.99 -1.37 6.99
N ASN A 73 -7.84 -0.45 6.51
CA ASN A 73 -8.96 0.09 7.29
C ASN A 73 -8.55 0.60 8.69
N SER A 74 -7.42 1.32 8.76
CA SER A 74 -6.84 1.83 10.02
C SER A 74 -6.34 0.77 11.01
N ILE A 75 -6.32 -0.51 10.63
CA ILE A 75 -5.78 -1.62 11.44
C ILE A 75 -4.39 -1.99 10.91
N PRO A 76 -3.32 -1.91 11.74
CA PRO A 76 -2.01 -2.38 11.35
C PRO A 76 -2.02 -3.90 11.20
N ILE A 77 -1.68 -4.39 10.00
CA ILE A 77 -1.61 -5.82 9.68
C ILE A 77 -0.16 -6.33 9.61
N TRP A 78 0.81 -5.42 9.57
CA TRP A 78 2.24 -5.72 9.60
C TRP A 78 3.06 -4.52 10.11
N LYS A 79 4.13 -4.78 10.86
CA LYS A 79 5.12 -3.78 11.32
C LYS A 79 6.52 -4.19 10.88
N ALA A 80 7.28 -3.27 10.30
CA ALA A 80 8.68 -3.51 9.92
C ALA A 80 9.51 -3.82 11.17
N GLY A 81 10.25 -4.93 11.16
CA GLY A 81 11.07 -5.35 12.30
C GLY A 81 10.29 -5.80 13.56
N GLY A 82 8.95 -5.89 13.48
CA GLY A 82 8.11 -6.35 14.58
C GLY A 82 7.88 -5.29 15.69
N SER A 83 7.50 -5.74 16.88
CA SER A 83 7.11 -4.83 17.99
C SER A 83 8.28 -4.10 18.66
N SER A 84 9.52 -4.50 18.40
CA SER A 84 10.71 -3.93 19.05
C SER A 84 11.45 -2.91 18.17
N ALA A 85 11.07 -2.76 16.90
CA ALA A 85 11.74 -1.91 15.94
C ALA A 85 11.09 -0.52 15.84
N SER A 86 10.85 0.11 16.99
CA SER A 86 10.34 1.48 17.01
C SER A 86 11.42 2.48 16.61
N VAL A 87 10.97 3.60 16.06
CA VAL A 87 11.81 4.73 15.67
C VAL A 87 11.19 6.03 16.18
N ASN A 88 11.93 7.14 16.07
CA ASN A 88 11.43 8.47 16.38
C ASN A 88 11.00 9.23 15.11
N SER A 89 10.54 10.48 15.26
CA SER A 89 10.06 11.32 14.16
C SER A 89 11.13 11.74 13.14
N SER A 90 12.41 11.52 13.42
CA SER A 90 13.51 11.79 12.47
C SER A 90 13.74 10.63 11.48
N ALA A 91 13.04 9.52 11.64
CA ALA A 91 13.19 8.36 10.77
C ALA A 91 12.61 8.59 9.37
N ILE A 92 13.20 7.90 8.41
CA ILE A 92 12.76 7.85 7.01
C ILE A 92 12.78 6.42 6.50
N LEU A 93 11.91 6.12 5.54
CA LEU A 93 11.93 4.88 4.76
C LEU A 93 12.02 5.26 3.28
N ARG A 94 13.03 4.78 2.56
CA ARG A 94 13.33 5.30 1.21
C ARG A 94 13.66 4.18 0.25
N LEU A 95 12.88 4.10 -0.83
CA LEU A 95 13.25 3.29 -1.98
C LEU A 95 14.32 4.06 -2.76
N VAL A 96 15.59 3.67 -2.66
CA VAL A 96 16.69 4.35 -3.36
C VAL A 96 16.74 3.96 -4.84
N ALA A 97 17.50 4.71 -5.65
CA ALA A 97 17.59 4.51 -7.09
C ALA A 97 18.19 3.14 -7.49
N SER A 98 18.94 2.47 -6.61
CA SER A 98 19.42 1.10 -6.82
C SER A 98 18.32 0.03 -6.71
N GLY A 99 17.16 0.38 -6.16
CA GLY A 99 16.07 -0.54 -5.87
C GLY A 99 16.08 -1.09 -4.43
N ASP A 100 17.03 -0.67 -3.59
CA ASP A 100 17.04 -1.02 -2.17
C ASP A 100 16.03 -0.16 -1.39
N LEU A 101 15.45 -0.74 -0.35
CA LEU A 101 14.50 -0.09 0.56
C LEU A 101 15.12 0.14 1.94
#